data_AF-A0A6I1I246-F1
#
_entry.id   AF-A0A6I1I246-F1
#
_cell.length_a   1.000
_cell.length_b   1.000
_cell.length_c   1.000
_cell.angle_alpha   90.00
_cell.angle_beta   90.00
_cell.angle_gamma   90.00
#
_symmetry.space_group_name_H-M   'P 1'
#
loop_
_entity.id
_entity.type
_entity.pdbx_description
1 polymer ?
#
loop_
_entity_poly.entity_id
_entity_poly.type
_entity_poly.pdbx_seq_one_letter_code
_entity_poly.pdbx_strand_id
1 'polypeptide(L)'
;MPAAAQASLQKLQAAVSKFADARAANETDLSGTARAALSIAARTAELDLLARDVREYEGGKLPPALSKAQLAALDKELNAIYGKLMKKPAEPYAGAVGKDGIRATQRLWLAYRDAWISFGAVRYPSVTSDTWAGLLTARRNAQLQDLLGN
;
A
#
# COMPACT_ATOMS: atom_id res chain seq x y z
N MET A 1 -18.45 -6.03 -16.34
CA MET A 1 -17.65 -4.79 -16.42
C MET A 1 -17.24 -4.57 -17.88
N PRO A 2 -17.08 -3.31 -18.35
CA PRO A 2 -16.53 -3.00 -19.66
C PRO A 2 -15.07 -3.49 -19.83
N ALA A 3 -14.62 -3.74 -21.05
CA ALA A 3 -13.28 -4.26 -21.33
C ALA A 3 -12.14 -3.37 -20.76
N ALA A 4 -12.30 -2.04 -20.80
CA ALA A 4 -11.33 -1.10 -20.22
C ALA A 4 -11.24 -1.21 -18.68
N ALA A 5 -12.37 -1.48 -18.01
CA ALA A 5 -12.40 -1.70 -16.56
C ALA A 5 -11.74 -3.05 -16.19
N GLN A 6 -11.91 -4.08 -17.03
CA GLN A 6 -11.28 -5.38 -16.83
C GLN A 6 -9.76 -5.31 -17.01
N ALA A 7 -9.28 -4.60 -18.03
CA ALA A 7 -7.84 -4.41 -18.25
C ALA A 7 -7.17 -3.59 -17.12
N SER A 8 -7.82 -2.54 -16.63
CA SER A 8 -7.31 -1.76 -15.49
C SER A 8 -7.35 -2.55 -14.18
N LEU A 9 -8.37 -3.39 -13.96
CA LEU A 9 -8.43 -4.31 -12.82
C LEU A 9 -7.29 -5.33 -12.84
N GLN A 10 -6.95 -5.92 -13.99
CA GLN A 10 -5.83 -6.85 -14.10
C GLN A 10 -4.49 -6.18 -13.79
N LYS A 11 -4.28 -4.96 -14.27
CA LYS A 11 -3.07 -4.16 -13.94
C LYS A 11 -2.99 -3.89 -12.44
N LEU A 12 -4.12 -3.54 -11.83
CA LEU A 12 -4.23 -3.33 -10.41
C LEU A 12 -3.92 -4.61 -9.60
N GLN A 13 -4.50 -5.75 -9.97
CA GLN A 13 -4.23 -7.05 -9.34
C GLN A 13 -2.76 -7.47 -9.44
N ALA A 14 -2.11 -7.21 -10.57
CA ALA A 14 -0.68 -7.46 -10.72
C ALA A 14 0.16 -6.53 -9.83
N ALA A 15 -0.20 -5.25 -9.74
CA ALA A 15 0.55 -4.27 -8.95
C ALA A 15 0.43 -4.53 -7.44
N VAL A 16 -0.78 -4.83 -6.93
CA VAL A 16 -0.99 -5.18 -5.52
C VAL A 16 -0.31 -6.50 -5.15
N SER A 17 -0.29 -7.51 -6.03
CA SER A 17 0.45 -8.74 -5.75
C SER A 17 1.94 -8.45 -5.55
N LYS A 18 2.56 -7.67 -6.45
CA LYS A 18 3.97 -7.31 -6.33
C LYS A 18 4.26 -6.50 -5.06
N PHE A 19 3.38 -5.57 -4.72
CA PHE A 19 3.50 -4.80 -3.48
C PHE A 19 3.35 -5.69 -2.24
N ALA A 20 2.36 -6.58 -2.21
CA ALA A 20 2.13 -7.53 -1.12
C ALA A 20 3.30 -8.50 -0.93
N ASP A 21 3.85 -9.03 -2.01
CA ASP A 21 5.04 -9.89 -2.00
C ASP A 21 6.25 -9.13 -1.42
N ALA A 22 6.44 -7.87 -1.83
CA ALA A 22 7.53 -7.04 -1.33
C ALA A 22 7.35 -6.66 0.15
N ARG A 23 6.13 -6.38 0.61
CA ARG A 23 5.83 -6.15 2.04
C ARG A 23 6.18 -7.39 2.88
N ALA A 24 5.74 -8.56 2.42
CA ALA A 24 5.96 -9.83 3.09
C ALA A 24 7.44 -10.24 3.16
N ALA A 25 8.24 -9.86 2.16
CA ALA A 25 9.66 -10.19 2.10
C ALA A 25 10.56 -9.14 2.77
N ASN A 26 10.22 -7.85 2.66
CA ASN A 26 11.13 -6.76 2.99
C ASN A 26 10.72 -5.92 4.20
N GLU A 27 9.43 -5.90 4.53
CA GLU A 27 8.84 -5.06 5.60
C GLU A 27 8.21 -5.92 6.70
N THR A 28 8.57 -7.20 6.76
CA THR A 28 8.24 -8.13 7.85
C THR A 28 9.53 -8.50 8.54
N ASP A 29 9.57 -8.49 9.87
CA ASP A 29 10.69 -9.08 10.59
C ASP A 29 10.62 -10.60 10.42
N LEU A 30 11.60 -11.16 9.71
CA LEU A 30 11.69 -12.58 9.39
C LEU A 30 12.69 -13.31 10.29
N SER A 31 13.07 -12.70 11.41
CA SER A 31 13.78 -13.39 12.48
C SER A 31 12.88 -14.39 13.20
N GLY A 32 13.49 -15.32 13.93
CA GLY A 32 12.76 -16.33 14.70
C GLY A 32 12.11 -17.45 13.88
N THR A 33 11.27 -18.22 14.57
CA THR A 33 10.67 -19.47 14.06
C THR A 33 9.32 -19.24 13.37
N ALA A 34 8.63 -18.14 13.66
CA ALA A 34 7.34 -17.79 13.07
C ALA A 34 7.44 -17.07 11.70
N ARG A 35 8.65 -16.84 11.18
CA ARG A 35 8.90 -16.01 9.99
C ARG A 35 8.02 -16.33 8.78
N ALA A 36 7.78 -17.62 8.52
CA ALA A 36 6.97 -18.06 7.38
C ALA A 36 5.50 -17.66 7.55
N ALA A 37 4.95 -17.84 8.76
CA ALA A 37 3.59 -17.44 9.07
C ALA A 37 3.41 -15.92 9.01
N LEU A 38 4.38 -15.15 9.52
CA LEU A 38 4.37 -13.69 9.47
C LEU A 38 4.40 -13.16 8.02
N SER A 39 5.25 -13.73 7.18
CA SER A 39 5.33 -13.36 5.76
C SER A 39 4.02 -13.66 5.02
N ILE A 40 3.43 -14.83 5.24
CA ILE A 40 2.12 -15.21 4.66
C ILE A 40 1.02 -14.26 5.15
N ALA A 41 0.99 -13.93 6.44
CA ALA A 41 0.02 -13.02 7.01
C ALA A 41 0.14 -11.61 6.41
N ALA A 42 1.35 -11.06 6.31
CA ALA A 42 1.60 -9.75 5.70
C ALA A 42 1.13 -9.70 4.24
N ARG A 43 1.43 -10.73 3.44
CA ARG A 43 0.96 -10.83 2.06
C ARG A 43 -0.57 -10.90 1.98
N THR A 44 -1.17 -11.77 2.80
CA THR A 44 -2.62 -12.03 2.79
C THR A 44 -3.40 -10.79 3.20
N ALA A 45 -2.90 -10.02 4.17
CA ALA A 45 -3.54 -8.79 4.64
C ALA A 45 -3.75 -7.77 3.50
N GLU A 46 -2.76 -7.57 2.63
CA GLU A 46 -2.87 -6.62 1.51
C GLU A 46 -3.87 -7.10 0.44
N LEU A 47 -3.88 -8.40 0.14
CA LEU A 47 -4.78 -8.98 -0.86
C LEU A 47 -6.23 -9.03 -0.36
N ASP A 48 -6.43 -9.36 0.91
CA ASP A 48 -7.74 -9.34 1.55
C ASP A 48 -8.29 -7.92 1.63
N LEU A 49 -7.44 -6.93 1.92
CA LEU A 49 -7.84 -5.52 1.95
C LEU A 49 -8.34 -5.08 0.57
N LEU A 50 -7.59 -5.38 -0.50
CA LEU A 50 -8.02 -5.11 -1.87
C LEU A 50 -9.38 -5.76 -2.19
N ALA A 51 -9.55 -7.04 -1.85
CA ALA A 51 -10.78 -7.77 -2.13
C ALA A 51 -11.98 -7.19 -1.35
N ARG A 52 -11.76 -6.76 -0.11
CA ARG A 52 -12.77 -6.07 0.71
C ARG A 52 -13.13 -4.71 0.10
N ASP A 53 -12.14 -3.89 -0.23
CA ASP A 53 -12.34 -2.57 -0.83
C ASP A 53 -13.18 -2.65 -2.11
N VAL A 54 -12.79 -3.53 -3.04
CA VAL A 54 -13.55 -3.74 -4.27
C VAL A 54 -14.98 -4.14 -3.92
N ARG A 55 -15.19 -5.12 -3.05
CA ARG A 55 -16.55 -5.55 -2.66
C ARG A 55 -17.38 -4.40 -2.06
N GLU A 56 -16.80 -3.58 -1.20
CA GLU A 56 -17.49 -2.45 -0.58
C GLU A 56 -17.84 -1.35 -1.59
N TYR A 57 -16.91 -1.02 -2.50
CA TYR A 57 -17.11 0.00 -3.53
C TYR A 57 -18.11 -0.45 -4.60
N GLU A 58 -18.11 -1.74 -4.96
CA GLU A 58 -19.16 -2.35 -5.78
C GLU A 58 -20.53 -2.31 -5.07
N GLY A 59 -20.55 -2.37 -3.74
CA GLY A 59 -21.74 -2.19 -2.90
C GLY A 59 -22.15 -0.73 -2.68
N GLY A 60 -21.49 0.23 -3.33
CA GLY A 60 -21.80 1.66 -3.25
C GLY A 60 -21.18 2.41 -2.06
N LYS A 61 -20.37 1.75 -1.22
CA LYS A 61 -19.68 2.38 -0.09
C LYS A 61 -18.40 3.10 -0.52
N LEU A 62 -18.54 4.04 -1.44
CA LEU A 62 -17.41 4.79 -1.98
C LEU A 62 -16.71 5.62 -0.90
N PRO A 63 -15.38 5.83 -1.01
CA PRO A 63 -14.64 6.61 -0.02
C PRO A 63 -15.11 8.07 0.02
N PRO A 64 -15.03 8.73 1.19
CA PRO A 64 -15.36 10.14 1.31
C PRO A 64 -14.39 10.98 0.49
N ALA A 65 -14.90 12.06 -0.12
CA ALA A 65 -14.08 12.95 -0.94
C ALA A 65 -12.95 13.58 -0.11
N LEU A 66 -11.74 13.57 -0.65
CA LEU A 66 -10.60 14.30 -0.08
C LEU A 66 -10.24 15.49 -0.97
N SER A 67 -9.92 16.60 -0.32
CA SER A 67 -9.38 17.78 -0.99
C SER A 67 -7.89 17.62 -1.30
N LYS A 68 -7.41 18.38 -2.28
CA LYS A 68 -5.99 18.49 -2.60
C LYS A 68 -5.12 18.90 -1.40
N ALA A 69 -5.64 19.74 -0.51
CA ALA A 69 -4.93 20.14 0.71
C ALA A 69 -4.77 18.97 1.70
N GLN A 70 -5.80 18.14 1.85
CA GLN A 70 -5.73 16.93 2.68
C GLN A 70 -4.74 15.91 2.09
N LEU A 71 -4.77 15.70 0.77
CA LEU A 71 -3.78 14.86 0.10
C LEU A 71 -2.35 15.37 0.34
N ALA A 72 -2.10 16.67 0.17
CA ALA A 72 -0.78 17.25 0.41
C ALA A 72 -0.31 17.07 1.86
N ALA A 73 -1.21 17.11 2.84
CA ALA A 73 -0.89 16.83 4.24
C ALA A 73 -0.47 15.36 4.44
N LEU A 74 -1.20 14.42 3.83
CA LEU A 74 -0.89 13.00 3.89
C LEU A 74 0.44 12.66 3.20
N ASP A 75 0.74 13.27 2.05
CA ASP A 75 2.02 13.11 1.36
C ASP A 75 3.18 13.68 2.18
N LYS A 76 2.97 14.83 2.84
CA LYS A 76 3.98 15.40 3.75
C LYS A 76 4.27 14.44 4.91
N GLU A 77 3.24 13.85 5.49
CA GLU A 77 3.37 12.85 6.53
C GLU A 77 4.10 11.59 6.03
N LEU A 78 3.75 11.08 4.85
CA LEU A 78 4.42 9.94 4.22
C LEU A 78 5.92 10.16 4.13
N ASN A 79 6.32 11.32 3.60
CA ASN A 79 7.72 11.68 3.43
C ASN A 79 8.44 11.84 4.77
N ALA A 80 7.75 12.38 5.79
CA ALA A 80 8.31 12.51 7.13
C ALA A 80 8.55 11.13 7.79
N ILE A 81 7.57 10.22 7.72
CA ILE A 81 7.70 8.85 8.26
C ILE A 81 8.79 8.08 7.51
N TYR A 82 8.77 8.12 6.18
CA TYR A 82 9.80 7.51 5.35
C TYR A 82 11.20 8.03 5.69
N GLY A 83 11.34 9.35 5.85
CA GLY A 83 12.59 9.98 6.26
C GLY A 83 13.09 9.52 7.62
N LYS A 84 12.20 9.26 8.59
CA LYS A 84 12.55 8.68 9.90
C LYS A 84 13.05 7.24 9.75
N LEU A 85 12.35 6.40 8.98
CA LEU A 85 12.78 5.01 8.72
C LEU A 85 14.17 4.94 8.08
N MET A 86 14.45 5.83 7.11
CA MET A 86 15.76 5.88 6.46
C MET A 86 16.90 6.32 7.40
N LYS A 87 16.57 6.98 8.51
CA LYS A 87 17.53 7.40 9.54
C LYS A 87 17.70 6.38 10.67
N LYS A 88 16.78 5.42 10.85
CA LYS A 88 16.91 4.35 11.86
C LYS A 88 18.25 3.61 11.65
N PRO A 89 19.03 3.30 12.70
CA PRO A 89 20.19 2.42 12.57
C PRO A 89 19.78 1.08 11.96
N ALA A 90 20.70 0.44 11.23
CA ALA A 90 20.46 -0.91 10.76
C ALA A 90 20.52 -1.87 11.95
N GLU A 91 19.55 -2.77 12.04
CA GLU A 91 19.57 -3.82 13.05
C GLU A 91 20.60 -4.90 12.67
N PRO A 92 21.43 -5.38 13.62
CA PRO A 92 22.57 -6.23 13.31
C PRO A 92 22.24 -7.72 13.15
N TYR A 93 20.96 -8.10 13.03
CA TYR A 93 20.53 -9.50 12.92
C TYR A 93 19.94 -9.85 11.55
N ALA A 94 20.09 -11.12 11.18
CA ALA A 94 19.55 -11.63 9.91
C ALA A 94 18.01 -11.66 9.93
N GLY A 95 17.39 -11.19 8.85
CA GLY A 95 15.94 -11.13 8.71
C GLY A 95 15.29 -9.84 9.23
N ALA A 96 16.09 -8.92 9.77
CA ALA A 96 15.61 -7.59 10.14
C ALA A 96 15.13 -6.79 8.93
N VAL A 97 14.15 -5.92 9.15
CA VAL A 97 13.66 -4.98 8.13
C VAL A 97 14.75 -3.99 7.76
N GLY A 98 15.17 -4.03 6.50
CA GLY A 98 16.26 -3.20 5.97
C GLY A 98 15.79 -1.99 5.16
N LYS A 99 16.61 -0.93 5.13
CA LYS A 99 16.32 0.31 4.38
C LYS A 99 16.13 0.09 2.88
N ASP A 100 16.93 -0.79 2.29
CA ASP A 100 16.85 -1.10 0.86
C ASP A 100 15.56 -1.85 0.52
N GLY A 101 15.14 -2.74 1.43
CA GLY A 101 13.85 -3.43 1.37
C GLY A 101 12.69 -2.44 1.41
N ILE A 102 12.68 -1.52 2.39
CA ILE A 102 11.67 -0.45 2.49
C ILE A 102 11.64 0.41 1.21
N ARG A 103 12.81 0.79 0.67
CA ARG A 103 12.89 1.58 -0.58
C ARG A 103 12.33 0.81 -1.77
N ALA A 104 12.62 -0.48 -1.88
CA ALA A 104 12.09 -1.33 -2.95
C ALA A 104 10.57 -1.47 -2.86
N THR A 105 10.06 -1.74 -1.65
CA THR A 105 8.62 -1.86 -1.39
C THR A 105 7.90 -0.54 -1.63
N GLN A 106 8.49 0.61 -1.25
CA GLN A 106 7.90 1.92 -1.50
C GLN A 106 7.73 2.23 -3.00
N ARG A 107 8.67 1.80 -3.86
CA ARG A 107 8.52 1.95 -5.33
C ARG A 107 7.37 1.12 -5.88
N LEU A 108 7.19 -0.11 -5.37
CA LEU A 108 6.08 -0.97 -5.77
C LEU A 108 4.75 -0.46 -5.24
N TRP A 109 4.74 0.16 -4.06
CA TRP A 109 3.57 0.85 -3.52
C TRP A 109 3.12 2.00 -4.44
N LEU A 110 4.04 2.82 -4.96
CA LEU A 110 3.69 3.87 -5.92
C LEU A 110 3.03 3.31 -7.17
N ALA A 111 3.56 2.22 -7.74
CA ALA A 111 2.96 1.55 -8.88
C ALA A 111 1.57 0.97 -8.57
N TYR A 112 1.37 0.41 -7.37
CA TYR A 112 0.06 -0.04 -6.88
C TYR A 112 -0.92 1.14 -6.76
N ARG A 113 -0.50 2.26 -6.16
CA ARG A 113 -1.32 3.46 -6.01
C ARG A 113 -1.79 3.99 -7.35
N ASP A 114 -0.89 4.11 -8.31
CA ASP A 114 -1.19 4.66 -9.62
C ASP A 114 -2.10 3.71 -10.44
N ALA A 115 -1.93 2.39 -10.28
CA ALA A 115 -2.83 1.39 -10.86
C ALA A 115 -4.24 1.47 -10.25
N TRP A 116 -4.35 1.68 -8.94
CA TRP A 116 -5.63 1.87 -8.26
C TRP A 116 -6.35 3.14 -8.74
N ILE A 117 -5.63 4.27 -8.84
CA ILE A 117 -6.20 5.53 -9.38
C ILE A 117 -6.72 5.31 -10.82
N SER A 118 -5.97 4.60 -11.65
CA SER A 118 -6.36 4.29 -13.03
C SER A 118 -7.61 3.41 -13.11
N PHE A 119 -7.69 2.38 -12.26
CA PHE A 119 -8.88 1.54 -12.15
C PHE A 119 -10.09 2.34 -11.63
N GLY A 120 -9.89 3.13 -10.59
CA GLY A 120 -10.91 3.97 -9.98
C GLY A 120 -11.51 4.99 -10.94
N ALA A 121 -10.69 5.61 -11.80
CA ALA A 121 -11.17 6.55 -12.83
C ALA A 121 -12.14 5.91 -13.83
N VAL A 122 -11.95 4.62 -14.15
CA VAL A 122 -12.81 3.89 -15.09
C VAL A 122 -14.02 3.29 -14.39
N ARG A 123 -13.83 2.71 -13.20
CA ARG A 123 -14.87 1.94 -12.50
C ARG A 123 -15.75 2.79 -11.59
N TYR A 124 -15.18 3.83 -10.97
CA TYR A 124 -15.82 4.69 -9.97
C TYR A 124 -15.63 6.18 -10.33
N PRO A 125 -16.18 6.65 -11.48
CA PRO A 125 -15.90 7.99 -12.01
C PRO A 125 -16.37 9.14 -11.12
N SER A 126 -17.21 8.88 -10.11
CA SER A 126 -17.62 9.86 -9.09
C SER A 126 -16.55 10.11 -8.02
N VAL A 127 -15.51 9.28 -7.94
CA VAL A 127 -14.43 9.40 -6.96
C VAL A 127 -13.20 10.01 -7.63
N THR A 128 -12.70 11.11 -7.09
CA THR A 128 -11.56 11.83 -7.68
C THR A 128 -10.24 11.10 -7.50
N SER A 129 -9.27 11.38 -8.38
CA SER A 129 -7.88 10.92 -8.21
C SER A 129 -7.29 11.31 -6.86
N ASP A 130 -7.62 12.51 -6.37
CA ASP A 130 -7.12 13.02 -5.09
C ASP A 130 -7.66 12.20 -3.91
N THR A 131 -8.92 11.75 -4.01
CA THR A 131 -9.54 10.87 -3.02
C THR A 131 -8.85 9.51 -2.98
N TRP A 132 -8.60 8.92 -4.15
CA TRP A 132 -7.88 7.65 -4.24
C TRP A 132 -6.44 7.75 -3.73
N ALA A 133 -5.71 8.76 -4.17
CA ALA A 133 -4.35 9.03 -3.74
C ALA A 133 -4.30 9.24 -2.22
N GLY A 134 -5.22 10.03 -1.66
CA GLY A 134 -5.26 10.33 -0.23
C GLY A 134 -5.56 9.09 0.61
N LEU A 135 -6.59 8.32 0.27
CA LEU A 135 -6.94 7.09 0.97
C LEU A 135 -5.74 6.11 1.03
N LEU A 136 -5.09 5.88 -0.11
CA LEU A 136 -3.97 4.94 -0.21
C LEU A 136 -2.73 5.47 0.52
N THR A 137 -2.50 6.78 0.49
CA THR A 137 -1.40 7.43 1.21
C THR A 137 -1.60 7.34 2.72
N ALA A 138 -2.82 7.57 3.22
CA ALA A 138 -3.14 7.39 4.65
C ALA A 138 -2.88 5.95 5.13
N ARG A 139 -3.28 4.95 4.32
CA ARG A 139 -2.99 3.54 4.63
C ARG A 139 -1.50 3.25 4.64
N ARG A 140 -0.76 3.80 3.68
CA ARG A 140 0.69 3.63 3.64
C ARG A 140 1.39 4.31 4.82
N ASN A 141 0.90 5.46 5.26
CA ASN A 141 1.40 6.14 6.46
C ASN A 141 1.28 5.22 7.68
N ALA A 142 0.12 4.60 7.89
CA ALA A 142 -0.08 3.64 8.98
C ALA A 142 0.91 2.46 8.87
N GLN A 143 1.00 1.84 7.69
CA GLN A 143 1.92 0.72 7.45
C GLN A 143 3.40 1.05 7.68
N LEU A 144 3.83 2.27 7.34
CA LEU A 144 5.20 2.74 7.58
C LEU A 144 5.40 3.13 9.05
N GLN A 145 4.36 3.66 9.71
CA GLN A 145 4.38 3.99 11.13
C GLN A 145 4.53 2.74 12.00
N ASP A 146 3.90 1.62 11.61
CA ASP A 146 4.08 0.33 12.30
C ASP A 146 5.55 -0.13 12.27
N LEU A 147 6.29 0.16 11.19
CA LEU A 147 7.73 -0.14 11.10
C LEU A 147 8.59 0.77 11.99
N LEU A 148 8.06 1.91 12.45
CA LEU A 148 8.73 2.75 13.45
C LEU A 148 8.44 2.30 14.89
N GLY A 149 7.25 1.73 15.13
CA GLY A 149 6.83 1.24 16.44
C GLY A 149 7.37 -0.14 16.80
N ASN A 150 7.83 -0.91 15.79
CA ASN A 150 8.54 -2.17 15.94
C ASN A 150 10.05 -1.97 16.09
#